data_AF-A0A8R2C5J3-F1
#
_entry.id   AF-A0A8R2C5J3-F1
#
_cell.length_a   1.000
_cell.length_b   1.000
_cell.length_c   1.000
_cell.angle_alpha   90.00
_cell.angle_beta   90.00
_cell.angle_gamma   90.00
#
_symmetry.space_group_name_H-M   'P 1'
#
loop_
_entity.id
_entity.type
_entity.pdbx_description
1 polymer ?
#
loop_
_entity_poly.entity_id
_entity_poly.type
_entity_poly.pdbx_seq_one_letter_code
_entity_poly.pdbx_strand_id
1 'polypeptide(L)'
;MKKAEPKITILEALSATGLRSIRYAKEIPYATNIIANDLSEQAVETIKHNIEHNQVSRIIETSHDDACMLMYKHKHPSKRFAAIDLDPYGCPSIFLDSAVQSIQDGGLLLVTATDMAVLAGNSPETCYCKYGAVSLKTKCCHEMALRIMLQCIEQHANRYSRYIVPILSISADFYIRVFVKIYSGAVHCKKTTSKLSMVYHCTGCDNLTLQPLGGLKPNPSEKNPNQMKAYLPAAPPIGEYCTNCNQRHHLGGPIWSAPIHDESFVSRVLTYVEENSQLFGTAKRIEGVLSMVREELNDVPLYYTIDKLFGRVHLQTMPMLIMRSAIINAGYKVSYSHASKMSVKTNAPPQLMWDIIRTWEKTHPIKQSKLVSDPVTKHILSQDIKNNVDLSVNELANPLSRRDGRLRFQINPAPFWGPGSRAAVNIGDDKMSKSVKNQNKNRKKENNVKRKHSDTSDDDSRKKVDMELKHNE
;
A
#
# COMPACT_ATOMS: atom_id res chain seq x y z
N MET A 1 -19.68 -35.95 -27.53
CA MET A 1 -20.02 -34.52 -27.29
C MET A 1 -18.79 -33.86 -26.68
N LYS A 2 -18.15 -32.90 -27.38
CA LYS A 2 -17.13 -32.05 -26.75
C LYS A 2 -17.84 -31.27 -25.63
N LYS A 3 -17.38 -31.38 -24.38
CA LYS A 3 -17.85 -30.50 -23.30
C LYS A 3 -17.70 -29.06 -23.79
N ALA A 4 -18.80 -28.31 -23.82
CA ALA A 4 -18.74 -26.88 -24.11
C ALA A 4 -17.74 -26.24 -23.14
N GLU A 5 -16.80 -25.46 -23.67
CA GLU A 5 -15.84 -24.75 -22.83
C GLU A 5 -16.59 -23.84 -21.84
N PRO A 6 -16.14 -23.74 -20.59
CA PRO A 6 -16.82 -22.96 -19.58
C PRO A 6 -16.87 -21.49 -20.00
N LYS A 7 -18.07 -20.90 -20.00
CA LYS A 7 -18.27 -19.47 -20.29
C LYS A 7 -17.65 -18.63 -19.17
N ILE A 8 -16.49 -18.05 -19.44
CA ILE A 8 -15.82 -17.06 -18.59
C ILE A 8 -16.45 -15.69 -18.85
N THR A 9 -17.30 -15.23 -17.93
CA THR A 9 -17.88 -13.89 -17.96
C THR A 9 -17.11 -12.94 -17.04
N ILE A 10 -16.61 -11.83 -17.58
CA ILE A 10 -15.89 -10.77 -16.87
C ILE A 10 -16.79 -9.53 -16.81
N LEU A 11 -16.82 -8.84 -15.66
CA LEU A 11 -17.49 -7.54 -15.51
C LEU A 11 -16.44 -6.44 -15.30
N GLU A 12 -16.46 -5.42 -16.17
CA GLU A 12 -15.89 -4.11 -15.87
C GLU A 12 -17.04 -3.22 -15.39
N ALA A 13 -17.11 -3.00 -14.06
CA ALA A 13 -18.31 -2.42 -13.46
C ALA A 13 -18.43 -0.90 -13.70
N LEU A 14 -17.29 -0.21 -13.88
CA LEU A 14 -17.20 1.24 -14.12
C LEU A 14 -16.24 1.48 -15.29
N SER A 15 -16.76 1.41 -16.51
CA SER A 15 -15.96 1.23 -17.72
C SER A 15 -15.44 2.53 -18.33
N ALA A 16 -16.10 3.67 -18.10
CA ALA A 16 -15.83 4.94 -18.75
C ALA A 16 -15.72 4.80 -20.29
N THR A 17 -14.50 4.69 -20.84
CA THR A 17 -14.29 4.51 -22.29
C THR A 17 -14.33 3.05 -22.75
N GLY A 18 -14.38 2.09 -21.83
CA GLY A 18 -14.35 0.64 -22.12
C GLY A 18 -12.94 0.10 -22.37
N LEU A 19 -11.90 0.88 -22.07
CA LEU A 19 -10.52 0.53 -22.35
C LEU A 19 -10.11 -0.82 -21.74
N ARG A 20 -10.47 -1.11 -20.48
CA ARG A 20 -10.08 -2.39 -19.85
C ARG A 20 -10.81 -3.55 -20.52
N SER A 21 -12.11 -3.43 -20.78
CA SER A 21 -12.89 -4.45 -21.49
C SER A 21 -12.32 -4.75 -22.88
N ILE A 22 -11.91 -3.74 -23.62
CA ILE A 22 -11.27 -3.90 -24.94
C ILE A 22 -9.95 -4.66 -24.80
N ARG A 23 -9.12 -4.31 -23.82
CA ARG A 23 -7.88 -5.03 -23.55
C ARG A 23 -8.14 -6.47 -23.10
N TYR A 24 -9.15 -6.71 -22.26
CA TYR A 24 -9.56 -8.06 -21.87
C TYR A 24 -9.96 -8.90 -23.09
N ALA A 25 -10.73 -8.32 -24.02
CA ALA A 25 -11.13 -9.02 -25.25
C ALA A 25 -9.94 -9.33 -26.18
N LYS A 26 -8.93 -8.44 -26.24
CA LYS A 26 -7.77 -8.59 -27.13
C LYS A 26 -6.64 -9.42 -26.55
N GLU A 27 -6.43 -9.36 -25.23
CA GLU A 27 -5.22 -9.85 -24.57
C GLU A 27 -5.47 -11.10 -23.71
N ILE A 28 -6.73 -11.49 -23.47
CA ILE A 28 -7.08 -12.72 -22.74
C ILE A 28 -7.63 -13.75 -23.73
N PRO A 29 -6.86 -14.79 -24.10
CA PRO A 29 -7.25 -15.75 -25.15
C PRO A 29 -8.58 -16.47 -24.92
N TYR A 30 -9.00 -16.63 -23.66
CA TYR A 30 -10.19 -17.41 -23.27
C TYR A 30 -11.34 -16.54 -22.76
N ALA A 31 -11.29 -15.21 -22.92
CA ALA A 31 -12.41 -14.35 -22.52
C ALA A 31 -13.63 -14.63 -23.43
N THR A 32 -14.69 -15.21 -22.86
CA THR A 32 -15.86 -15.61 -23.65
C THR A 32 -16.99 -14.58 -23.65
N ASN A 33 -17.07 -13.74 -22.61
CA ASN A 33 -18.08 -12.69 -22.48
C ASN A 33 -17.56 -11.60 -21.54
N ILE A 34 -17.64 -10.34 -21.95
CA ILE A 34 -17.23 -9.21 -21.13
C ILE A 34 -18.40 -8.24 -21.07
N ILE A 35 -18.82 -7.85 -19.87
CA ILE A 35 -19.82 -6.80 -19.69
C ILE A 35 -19.08 -5.51 -19.33
N ALA A 36 -19.16 -4.52 -20.22
CA ALA A 36 -18.63 -3.18 -20.01
C ALA A 36 -19.80 -2.27 -19.56
N ASN A 37 -19.87 -2.01 -18.25
CA ASN A 37 -20.93 -1.20 -17.64
C ASN A 37 -20.48 0.22 -17.33
N ASP A 38 -21.35 1.20 -17.56
CA ASP A 38 -21.21 2.54 -16.97
C ASP A 38 -22.59 3.14 -16.65
N LEU A 39 -22.63 4.05 -15.66
CA LEU A 39 -23.83 4.78 -15.27
C LEU A 39 -24.12 5.94 -16.21
N SER A 40 -23.10 6.46 -16.92
CA SER A 40 -23.26 7.55 -17.88
C SER A 40 -23.63 7.04 -19.26
N GLU A 41 -24.75 7.49 -19.80
CA GLU A 41 -25.17 7.18 -21.18
C GLU A 41 -24.09 7.55 -22.22
N GLN A 42 -23.47 8.73 -22.08
CA GLN A 42 -22.36 9.18 -22.93
C GLN A 42 -21.14 8.25 -22.86
N ALA A 43 -20.82 7.73 -21.66
CA ALA A 43 -19.77 6.74 -21.51
C ALA A 43 -20.14 5.46 -22.25
N VAL A 44 -21.39 4.99 -22.14
CA VAL A 44 -21.88 3.81 -22.86
C VAL A 44 -21.82 3.98 -24.38
N GLU A 45 -22.18 5.14 -24.92
CA GLU A 45 -21.98 5.46 -26.34
C GLU A 45 -20.50 5.40 -26.74
N THR A 46 -19.62 5.96 -25.92
CA THR A 46 -18.17 5.91 -26.13
C THR A 46 -17.65 4.47 -26.13
N ILE A 47 -18.14 3.64 -25.21
CA ILE A 47 -17.81 2.21 -25.15
C ILE A 47 -18.20 1.53 -26.46
N LYS A 48 -19.43 1.75 -26.97
CA LYS A 48 -19.90 1.16 -28.24
C LYS A 48 -18.99 1.54 -29.41
N HIS A 49 -18.68 2.82 -29.57
CA HIS A 49 -17.77 3.29 -30.63
C HIS A 49 -16.39 2.63 -30.52
N ASN A 50 -15.84 2.53 -29.31
CA ASN A 50 -14.52 1.93 -29.10
C ASN A 50 -14.54 0.41 -29.33
N ILE A 51 -15.63 -0.28 -28.99
CA ILE A 51 -15.80 -1.72 -29.28
C ILE A 51 -15.77 -1.98 -30.78
N GLU A 52 -16.51 -1.19 -31.56
CA GLU A 52 -16.54 -1.29 -33.02
C GLU A 52 -15.18 -0.97 -33.64
N HIS A 53 -14.57 0.14 -33.23
CA HIS A 53 -13.23 0.54 -33.68
C HIS A 53 -12.19 -0.56 -33.43
N ASN A 54 -12.31 -1.27 -32.32
CA ASN A 54 -11.38 -2.33 -31.93
C ASN A 54 -11.80 -3.73 -32.42
N GLN A 55 -12.93 -3.86 -33.12
CA GLN A 55 -13.44 -5.10 -33.72
C GLN A 55 -13.70 -6.23 -32.69
N VAL A 56 -14.18 -5.87 -31.50
CA VAL A 56 -14.41 -6.79 -30.38
C VAL A 56 -15.88 -6.98 -30.00
N SER A 57 -16.81 -6.55 -30.88
CA SER A 57 -18.26 -6.58 -30.65
C SER A 57 -18.85 -7.97 -30.40
N ARG A 58 -18.13 -9.04 -30.77
CA ARG A 58 -18.58 -10.43 -30.53
C ARG A 58 -18.38 -10.90 -29.09
N ILE A 59 -17.51 -10.24 -28.34
CA ILE A 59 -17.08 -10.67 -26.99
C ILE A 59 -17.59 -9.70 -25.93
N ILE A 60 -17.74 -8.42 -26.27
CA ILE A 60 -18.10 -7.36 -25.32
C ILE A 60 -19.57 -6.95 -25.49
N GLU A 61 -20.29 -6.98 -24.37
CA GLU A 61 -21.65 -6.45 -24.22
C GLU A 61 -21.59 -5.14 -23.42
N THR A 62 -22.24 -4.09 -23.92
CA THR A 62 -22.34 -2.81 -23.19
C THR A 62 -23.56 -2.79 -22.28
N SER A 63 -23.42 -2.23 -21.07
CA SER A 63 -24.51 -2.05 -20.13
C SER A 63 -24.60 -0.60 -19.66
N HIS A 64 -25.83 -0.06 -19.64
CA HIS A 64 -26.16 1.24 -19.04
C HIS A 64 -26.97 0.98 -17.78
N ASP A 65 -26.29 0.80 -16.65
CA ASP A 65 -26.92 0.46 -15.38
C ASP A 65 -26.09 0.95 -14.20
N ASP A 66 -26.73 1.06 -13.04
CA ASP A 66 -25.99 1.17 -11.79
C ASP A 66 -25.19 -0.12 -11.55
N ALA A 67 -23.91 0.04 -11.23
CA ALA A 67 -22.99 -1.09 -11.06
C ALA A 67 -23.47 -2.09 -9.99
N CYS A 68 -24.05 -1.60 -8.89
CA CYS A 68 -24.58 -2.47 -7.84
C CYS A 68 -25.84 -3.20 -8.30
N MET A 69 -26.76 -2.51 -9.00
CA MET A 69 -27.96 -3.13 -9.56
C MET A 69 -27.62 -4.21 -10.59
N LEU A 70 -26.69 -3.93 -11.50
CA LEU A 70 -26.21 -4.91 -12.48
C LEU A 70 -25.64 -6.15 -11.79
N MET A 71 -24.77 -5.96 -10.80
CA MET A 71 -24.22 -7.07 -10.02
C MET A 71 -25.32 -7.84 -9.28
N TYR A 72 -26.32 -7.18 -8.72
CA TYR A 72 -27.45 -7.84 -8.07
C TYR A 72 -28.31 -8.68 -9.03
N LYS A 73 -28.48 -8.24 -10.28
CA LYS A 73 -29.13 -9.04 -11.34
C LYS A 73 -28.36 -10.34 -11.64
N HIS A 74 -27.08 -10.41 -11.29
CA HIS A 74 -26.19 -11.56 -11.51
C HIS A 74 -25.88 -12.38 -10.23
N LYS A 75 -26.68 -12.23 -9.17
CA LYS A 75 -26.52 -12.99 -7.91
C LYS A 75 -26.75 -14.51 -8.04
N HIS A 76 -27.58 -14.92 -9.00
CA HIS A 76 -27.92 -16.33 -9.19
C HIS A 76 -26.67 -17.15 -9.57
N PRO A 77 -26.37 -18.30 -8.94
CA PRO A 77 -25.12 -19.03 -9.15
C PRO A 77 -24.72 -19.27 -10.61
N SER A 78 -25.67 -19.57 -11.49
CA SER A 78 -25.41 -19.79 -12.92
C SER A 78 -25.10 -18.53 -13.74
N LYS A 79 -25.33 -17.34 -13.18
CA LYS A 79 -25.12 -16.04 -13.83
C LYS A 79 -23.94 -15.26 -13.26
N ARG A 80 -23.33 -15.76 -12.19
CA ARG A 80 -22.23 -15.06 -11.49
C ARG A 80 -21.03 -14.86 -12.42
N PHE A 81 -20.26 -13.82 -12.14
CA PHE A 81 -19.07 -13.45 -12.88
C PHE A 81 -17.85 -14.28 -12.47
N ALA A 82 -17.06 -14.72 -13.45
CA ALA A 82 -15.77 -15.36 -13.19
C ALA A 82 -14.74 -14.34 -12.68
N ALA A 83 -14.83 -13.10 -13.14
CA ALA A 83 -14.06 -11.98 -12.62
C ALA A 83 -14.86 -10.67 -12.60
N ILE A 84 -14.60 -9.82 -11.61
CA ILE A 84 -15.19 -8.48 -11.47
C ILE A 84 -14.06 -7.48 -11.24
N ASP A 85 -14.00 -6.42 -12.04
CA ASP A 85 -13.09 -5.28 -11.87
C ASP A 85 -13.87 -4.05 -11.37
N LEU A 86 -13.52 -3.62 -10.15
CA LEU A 86 -14.02 -2.40 -9.53
C LEU A 86 -12.93 -1.33 -9.56
N ASP A 87 -13.10 -0.33 -10.42
CA ASP A 87 -12.17 0.81 -10.55
C ASP A 87 -12.89 2.17 -10.45
N PRO A 88 -13.47 2.51 -9.29
CA PRO A 88 -14.18 3.76 -9.13
C PRO A 88 -13.26 4.94 -8.85
N TYR A 89 -13.78 6.14 -9.11
CA TYR A 89 -13.19 7.36 -8.57
C TYR A 89 -13.38 7.44 -7.05
N GLY A 90 -12.29 7.32 -6.30
CA GLY A 90 -12.25 7.38 -4.85
C GLY A 90 -12.37 6.01 -4.19
N CYS A 91 -13.50 5.78 -3.52
CA CYS A 91 -13.71 4.66 -2.60
C CYS A 91 -14.55 3.55 -3.24
N PRO A 92 -14.10 2.29 -3.23
CA PRO A 92 -14.85 1.16 -3.79
C PRO A 92 -15.81 0.48 -2.82
N SER A 93 -15.80 0.85 -1.52
CA SER A 93 -16.51 0.07 -0.49
C SER A 93 -18.00 -0.12 -0.74
N ILE A 94 -18.67 0.86 -1.35
CA ILE A 94 -20.11 0.80 -1.66
C ILE A 94 -20.48 -0.28 -2.69
N PHE A 95 -19.51 -0.73 -3.50
CA PHE A 95 -19.72 -1.75 -4.53
C PHE A 95 -19.35 -3.15 -4.03
N LEU A 96 -18.72 -3.27 -2.85
CA LEU A 96 -18.18 -4.55 -2.39
C LEU A 96 -19.29 -5.55 -2.06
N ASP A 97 -20.39 -5.10 -1.47
CA ASP A 97 -21.49 -5.98 -1.06
C ASP A 97 -22.12 -6.72 -2.26
N SER A 98 -22.36 -6.00 -3.36
CA SER A 98 -22.89 -6.55 -4.60
C SER A 98 -21.86 -7.40 -5.35
N ALA A 99 -20.58 -7.01 -5.33
CA ALA A 99 -19.49 -7.78 -5.94
C ALA A 99 -19.27 -9.15 -5.28
N VAL A 100 -19.19 -9.21 -3.94
CA VAL A 100 -18.95 -10.48 -3.23
C VAL A 100 -20.11 -11.47 -3.37
N GLN A 101 -21.32 -11.00 -3.72
CA GLN A 101 -22.48 -11.87 -3.97
C GLN A 101 -22.61 -12.31 -5.43
N SER A 102 -22.15 -11.49 -6.37
CA SER A 102 -22.28 -11.73 -7.82
C SER A 102 -21.07 -12.42 -8.45
N ILE A 103 -19.99 -12.61 -7.70
CA ILE A 103 -18.81 -13.35 -8.15
C ILE A 103 -18.95 -14.86 -7.92
N GLN A 104 -18.45 -15.67 -8.85
CA GLN A 104 -18.41 -17.13 -8.77
C GLN A 104 -17.55 -17.61 -7.59
N ASP A 105 -17.76 -18.86 -7.19
CA ASP A 105 -16.87 -19.51 -6.23
C ASP A 105 -15.49 -19.73 -6.87
N GLY A 106 -14.43 -19.26 -6.20
CA GLY A 106 -13.08 -19.21 -6.76
C GLY A 106 -12.85 -18.11 -7.81
N GLY A 107 -13.84 -17.26 -8.06
CA GLY A 107 -13.74 -16.13 -9.00
C GLY A 107 -12.80 -15.02 -8.51
N LEU A 108 -12.30 -14.22 -9.45
CA LEU A 108 -11.31 -13.16 -9.22
C LEU A 108 -11.97 -11.78 -9.06
N LEU A 109 -11.85 -11.17 -7.88
CA LEU A 109 -12.27 -9.79 -7.63
C LEU A 109 -11.04 -8.88 -7.64
N LEU A 110 -11.09 -7.86 -8.49
CA LEU A 110 -10.08 -6.81 -8.59
C LEU A 110 -10.68 -5.52 -8.04
N VAL A 111 -10.01 -4.88 -7.08
CA VAL A 111 -10.52 -3.67 -6.43
C VAL A 111 -9.45 -2.60 -6.42
N THR A 112 -9.77 -1.43 -6.96
CA THR A 112 -8.91 -0.23 -6.92
C THR A 112 -9.51 0.79 -5.96
N ALA A 113 -8.64 1.45 -5.19
CA ALA A 113 -9.00 2.65 -4.44
C ALA A 113 -8.00 3.76 -4.71
N THR A 114 -8.55 4.95 -5.00
CA THR A 114 -7.78 6.15 -5.32
C THR A 114 -7.91 7.23 -4.22
N ASP A 115 -8.74 7.01 -3.18
CA ASP A 115 -8.90 7.93 -2.05
C ASP A 115 -7.82 7.76 -0.96
N MET A 116 -6.55 7.69 -1.40
CA MET A 116 -5.40 7.45 -0.53
C MET A 116 -5.25 8.46 0.61
N ALA A 117 -5.77 9.68 0.49
CA ALA A 117 -5.78 10.64 1.61
C ALA A 117 -6.52 10.07 2.84
N VAL A 118 -7.62 9.34 2.63
CA VAL A 118 -8.41 8.71 3.70
C VAL A 118 -7.66 7.49 4.25
N LEU A 119 -7.24 6.59 3.35
CA LEU A 119 -6.58 5.34 3.72
C LEU A 119 -5.19 5.55 4.35
N ALA A 120 -4.50 6.64 4.01
CA ALA A 120 -3.17 6.96 4.53
C ALA A 120 -3.17 7.75 5.85
N GLY A 121 -4.33 7.91 6.50
CA GLY A 121 -4.41 8.46 7.86
C GLY A 121 -4.66 9.96 7.98
N ASN A 122 -5.04 10.67 6.90
CA ASN A 122 -5.37 12.11 7.04
C ASN A 122 -6.77 12.35 7.62
N SER A 123 -7.68 11.38 7.45
CA SER A 123 -9.09 11.47 7.86
C SER A 123 -9.53 10.11 8.45
N PRO A 124 -9.06 9.75 9.66
CA PRO A 124 -9.31 8.45 10.27
C PRO A 124 -10.80 8.17 10.49
N GLU A 125 -11.59 9.18 10.84
CA GLU A 125 -13.05 9.09 10.99
C GLU A 125 -13.74 8.77 9.65
N THR A 126 -13.28 9.41 8.57
CA THR A 126 -13.77 9.10 7.21
C THR A 126 -13.37 7.68 6.79
N CYS A 127 -12.16 7.24 7.17
CA CYS A 127 -11.70 5.88 6.91
C CYS A 127 -12.58 4.86 7.63
N TYR A 128 -12.96 5.14 8.88
CA TYR A 128 -13.86 4.27 9.64
C TYR A 128 -15.23 4.18 8.96
N CYS A 129 -15.84 5.31 8.58
CA CYS A 129 -17.14 5.31 7.90
C CYS A 129 -17.13 4.54 6.57
N LYS A 130 -16.05 4.63 5.79
CA LYS A 130 -15.97 4.01 4.47
C LYS A 130 -15.51 2.55 4.49
N TYR A 131 -14.58 2.21 5.39
CA TYR A 131 -13.84 0.95 5.35
C TYR A 131 -14.00 0.10 6.63
N GLY A 132 -14.64 0.62 7.67
CA GLY A 132 -14.76 -0.06 8.96
C GLY A 132 -13.44 -0.19 9.71
N ALA A 133 -12.47 0.69 9.43
CA ALA A 133 -11.15 0.69 10.06
C ALA A 133 -10.62 2.12 10.28
N VAL A 134 -9.90 2.33 11.38
CA VAL A 134 -9.22 3.59 11.70
C VAL A 134 -7.84 3.59 11.07
N SER A 135 -7.60 4.48 10.11
CA SER A 135 -6.27 4.64 9.51
C SER A 135 -5.33 5.43 10.42
N LEU A 136 -4.05 5.07 10.40
CA LEU A 136 -2.96 5.74 11.11
C LEU A 136 -2.06 6.53 10.16
N LYS A 137 -1.61 7.71 10.60
CA LYS A 137 -0.67 8.52 9.83
C LYS A 137 0.77 8.04 10.07
N THR A 138 1.17 6.99 9.36
CA THR A 138 2.49 6.35 9.49
C THR A 138 3.25 6.35 8.16
N LYS A 139 4.54 5.99 8.16
CA LYS A 139 5.34 5.84 6.93
C LYS A 139 5.04 4.55 6.15
N CYS A 140 4.39 3.58 6.79
CA CYS A 140 3.87 2.37 6.16
C CYS A 140 2.41 2.49 5.72
N CYS A 141 1.89 3.72 5.61
CA CYS A 141 0.48 4.00 5.33
C CYS A 141 -0.01 3.37 4.02
N HIS A 142 0.84 3.21 3.02
CA HIS A 142 0.51 2.57 1.75
C HIS A 142 0.25 1.06 1.90
N GLU A 143 1.09 0.33 2.65
CA GLU A 143 0.82 -1.08 2.94
C GLU A 143 -0.39 -1.21 3.89
N MET A 144 -0.50 -0.33 4.88
CA MET A 144 -1.65 -0.33 5.77
C MET A 144 -2.96 -0.06 5.02
N ALA A 145 -2.96 0.77 3.98
CA ALA A 145 -4.10 0.98 3.09
C ALA A 145 -4.50 -0.31 2.36
N LEU A 146 -3.53 -1.07 1.81
CA LEU A 146 -3.79 -2.39 1.23
C LEU A 146 -4.44 -3.32 2.25
N ARG A 147 -3.92 -3.34 3.47
CA ARG A 147 -4.42 -4.19 4.56
C ARG A 147 -5.81 -3.78 5.04
N ILE A 148 -6.13 -2.48 5.07
CA ILE A 148 -7.48 -1.97 5.37
C ILE A 148 -8.46 -2.39 4.27
N MET A 149 -8.06 -2.29 3.00
CA MET A 149 -8.90 -2.72 1.87
C MET A 149 -9.23 -4.21 1.95
N LEU A 150 -8.24 -5.07 2.19
CA LEU A 150 -8.45 -6.52 2.32
C LEU A 150 -9.38 -6.86 3.49
N GLN A 151 -9.19 -6.21 4.64
CA GLN A 151 -10.09 -6.28 5.79
C GLN A 151 -11.54 -5.90 5.42
N CYS A 152 -11.71 -4.81 4.65
CA CYS A 152 -13.02 -4.34 4.23
C CYS A 152 -13.72 -5.34 3.29
N ILE A 153 -13.00 -5.89 2.31
CA ILE A 153 -13.56 -6.91 1.40
C ILE A 153 -13.92 -8.19 2.18
N GLU A 154 -13.04 -8.65 3.07
CA GLU A 154 -13.31 -9.83 3.91
C GLU A 154 -14.56 -9.65 4.78
N GLN A 155 -14.75 -8.46 5.37
CA GLN A 155 -15.95 -8.17 6.16
C GLN A 155 -17.23 -8.24 5.33
N HIS A 156 -17.22 -7.76 4.08
CA HIS A 156 -18.36 -7.89 3.17
C HIS A 156 -18.62 -9.36 2.79
N ALA A 157 -17.57 -10.11 2.45
CA ALA A 157 -17.69 -11.52 2.07
C ALA A 157 -18.25 -12.39 3.22
N ASN A 158 -17.79 -12.17 4.45
CA ASN A 158 -18.18 -12.96 5.62
C ASN A 158 -19.67 -12.93 5.94
N ARG A 159 -20.37 -11.82 5.64
CA ARG A 159 -21.84 -11.70 5.81
C ARG A 159 -22.60 -12.77 5.03
N TYR A 160 -21.99 -13.30 3.97
CA TYR A 160 -22.57 -14.28 3.06
C TYR A 160 -21.94 -15.67 3.20
N SER A 161 -21.26 -15.96 4.31
CA SER A 161 -20.48 -17.20 4.50
C SER A 161 -19.42 -17.41 3.42
N ARG A 162 -18.84 -16.32 2.94
CA ARG A 162 -17.74 -16.31 1.95
C ARG A 162 -16.49 -15.70 2.57
N TYR A 163 -15.33 -16.02 2.01
CA TYR A 163 -14.04 -15.53 2.48
C TYR A 163 -13.13 -15.20 1.30
N ILE A 164 -12.17 -14.30 1.52
CA ILE A 164 -11.18 -13.90 0.53
C ILE A 164 -9.88 -14.69 0.69
N VAL A 165 -9.21 -14.89 -0.45
CA VAL A 165 -7.80 -15.30 -0.54
C VAL A 165 -7.07 -14.22 -1.35
N PRO A 166 -6.29 -13.34 -0.69
CA PRO A 166 -5.47 -12.36 -1.39
C PRO A 166 -4.41 -13.06 -2.25
N ILE A 167 -4.30 -12.67 -3.53
CA ILE A 167 -3.30 -13.23 -4.45
C ILE A 167 -2.26 -12.20 -4.87
N LEU A 168 -2.62 -10.91 -4.89
CA LEU A 168 -1.72 -9.81 -5.19
C LEU A 168 -2.28 -8.51 -4.61
N SER A 169 -1.41 -7.64 -4.09
CA SER A 169 -1.79 -6.33 -3.57
C SER A 169 -0.72 -5.32 -3.99
N ILE A 170 -1.10 -4.23 -4.64
CA ILE A 170 -0.17 -3.27 -5.24
C ILE A 170 -0.49 -1.87 -4.75
N SER A 171 0.49 -1.20 -4.18
CA SER A 171 0.50 0.26 -4.09
C SER A 171 1.33 0.81 -5.25
N ALA A 172 0.70 1.62 -6.12
CA ALA A 172 1.34 2.17 -7.30
C ALA A 172 0.89 3.62 -7.51
N ASP A 173 1.85 4.52 -7.72
CA ASP A 173 1.65 5.94 -7.92
C ASP A 173 0.79 6.58 -6.82
N PHE A 174 -0.52 6.72 -7.04
CA PHE A 174 -1.47 7.39 -6.16
C PHE A 174 -2.68 6.54 -5.81
N TYR A 175 -2.63 5.23 -6.08
CA TYR A 175 -3.72 4.31 -5.83
C TYR A 175 -3.21 3.01 -5.22
N ILE A 176 -4.14 2.26 -4.66
CA ILE A 176 -3.94 0.87 -4.29
C ILE A 176 -4.84 -0.02 -5.13
N ARG A 177 -4.37 -1.23 -5.43
CA ARG A 177 -5.15 -2.25 -6.11
C ARG A 177 -4.93 -3.61 -5.46
N VAL A 178 -6.01 -4.29 -5.12
CA VAL A 178 -5.96 -5.65 -4.55
C VAL A 178 -6.66 -6.64 -5.48
N PHE A 179 -6.12 -7.84 -5.51
CA PHE A 179 -6.61 -8.96 -6.31
C PHE A 179 -6.87 -10.09 -5.33
N VAL A 180 -8.13 -10.54 -5.26
CA VAL A 180 -8.55 -11.56 -4.30
C VAL A 180 -9.40 -12.61 -4.99
N LYS A 181 -9.25 -13.87 -4.61
CA LYS A 181 -10.23 -14.91 -4.93
C LYS A 181 -11.29 -14.99 -3.84
N ILE A 182 -12.55 -15.23 -4.21
CA ILE A 182 -13.66 -15.34 -3.27
C ILE A 182 -14.22 -16.76 -3.29
N TYR A 183 -14.26 -17.39 -2.13
CA TYR A 183 -14.78 -18.75 -1.95
C TYR A 183 -15.89 -18.77 -0.89
N SER A 184 -16.74 -19.79 -0.95
CA SER A 184 -17.79 -20.07 0.02
C SER A 184 -17.26 -21.03 1.07
N GLY A 185 -17.54 -20.78 2.35
CA GLY A 185 -17.09 -21.65 3.43
C GLY A 185 -17.21 -21.02 4.81
N ALA A 186 -18.31 -21.30 5.51
CA ALA A 186 -18.57 -20.77 6.85
C ALA A 186 -17.47 -21.09 7.88
N VAL A 187 -16.80 -22.25 7.75
CA VAL A 187 -15.68 -22.63 8.62
C VAL A 187 -14.47 -21.70 8.41
N HIS A 188 -14.23 -21.25 7.19
CA HIS A 188 -13.14 -20.31 6.88
C HIS A 188 -13.47 -18.89 7.37
N CYS A 189 -14.74 -18.48 7.31
CA CYS A 189 -15.19 -17.20 7.87
C CYS A 189 -14.89 -17.09 9.38
N LYS A 190 -15.02 -18.20 10.13
CA LYS A 190 -14.66 -18.26 11.56
C LYS A 190 -13.17 -18.02 11.83
N LYS A 191 -12.29 -18.18 10.83
CA LYS A 191 -10.86 -17.89 10.93
C LYS A 191 -10.53 -16.42 10.72
N THR A 192 -11.48 -15.58 10.32
CA THR A 192 -11.25 -14.16 9.99
C THR A 192 -10.56 -13.40 11.10
N THR A 193 -11.02 -13.55 12.35
CA THR A 193 -10.45 -12.82 13.49
C THR A 193 -8.96 -13.10 13.69
N SER A 194 -8.48 -14.29 13.31
CA SER A 194 -7.04 -14.63 13.33
C SER A 194 -6.21 -13.96 12.24
N LYS A 195 -6.87 -13.39 11.22
CA LYS A 195 -6.25 -12.68 10.10
C LYS A 195 -6.33 -11.15 10.28
N LEU A 196 -6.98 -10.67 11.35
CA LEU A 196 -7.17 -9.26 11.63
C LEU A 196 -6.43 -8.83 12.89
N SER A 197 -5.85 -7.63 12.86
CA SER A 197 -5.17 -7.05 14.02
C SER A 197 -5.50 -5.56 14.19
N MET A 198 -5.59 -5.12 15.45
CA MET A 198 -5.41 -3.71 15.80
C MET A 198 -3.93 -3.34 15.76
N VAL A 199 -3.63 -2.08 15.53
CA VAL A 199 -2.25 -1.56 15.44
C VAL A 199 -2.02 -0.51 16.51
N TYR A 200 -1.08 -0.78 17.41
CA TYR A 200 -0.52 0.23 18.30
C TYR A 200 0.65 0.92 17.60
N HIS A 201 0.59 2.24 17.47
CA HIS A 201 1.61 3.07 16.83
C HIS A 201 2.22 4.03 17.84
N CYS A 202 3.50 3.83 18.15
CA CYS A 202 4.21 4.69 19.08
C CYS A 202 4.39 6.10 18.50
N THR A 203 3.95 7.11 19.26
CA THR A 203 4.00 8.52 18.83
C THR A 203 5.42 9.10 18.85
N GLY A 204 6.34 8.46 19.58
CA GLY A 204 7.74 8.85 19.64
C GLY A 204 8.56 8.26 18.52
N CYS A 205 8.77 6.94 18.57
CA CYS A 205 9.74 6.22 17.75
C CYS A 205 9.16 5.54 16.50
N ASP A 206 7.88 5.72 16.21
CA ASP A 206 7.18 5.12 15.07
C ASP A 206 7.06 3.59 15.12
N ASN A 207 7.42 2.95 16.24
CA ASN A 207 7.27 1.50 16.39
C ASN A 207 5.81 1.07 16.28
N LEU A 208 5.57 -0.04 15.59
CA LEU A 208 4.26 -0.62 15.37
C LEU A 208 4.17 -1.98 16.05
N THR A 209 3.11 -2.18 16.83
CA THR A 209 2.82 -3.48 17.46
C THR A 209 1.41 -3.91 17.09
N LEU A 210 1.27 -5.16 16.65
CA LEU A 210 -0.02 -5.74 16.31
C LEU A 210 -0.66 -6.42 17.52
N GLN A 211 -1.97 -6.20 17.69
CA GLN A 211 -2.83 -6.96 18.58
C GLN A 211 -3.82 -7.76 17.72
N PRO A 212 -3.62 -9.08 17.55
CA PRO A 212 -4.58 -9.92 16.83
C PRO A 212 -5.96 -9.87 17.51
N LEU A 213 -7.03 -9.86 16.70
CA LEU A 213 -8.41 -9.90 17.21
C LEU A 213 -8.83 -11.30 17.68
N GLY A 214 -8.18 -12.33 17.16
CA GLY A 214 -8.42 -13.73 17.49
C GLY A 214 -7.17 -14.56 17.20
N GLY A 215 -7.13 -15.78 17.72
CA GLY A 215 -6.11 -16.75 17.38
C GLY A 215 -6.70 -18.15 17.22
N LEU A 216 -5.91 -19.03 16.59
CA LEU A 216 -6.24 -20.45 16.45
C LEU A 216 -5.13 -21.25 17.12
N LYS A 217 -5.50 -22.20 17.98
CA LYS A 217 -4.55 -23.15 18.58
C LYS A 217 -4.95 -24.59 18.29
N PRO A 218 -4.00 -25.52 18.10
CA PRO A 218 -4.31 -26.94 18.00
C PRO A 218 -5.11 -27.40 19.22
N ASN A 219 -6.17 -28.15 18.96
CA ASN A 219 -7.02 -28.78 19.98
C ASN A 219 -7.48 -30.14 19.43
N PRO A 220 -6.53 -31.07 19.20
CA PRO A 220 -6.83 -32.37 18.63
C PRO A 220 -7.84 -33.12 19.49
N SER A 221 -8.72 -33.88 18.85
CA SER A 221 -9.55 -34.89 19.50
C SER A 221 -9.36 -36.22 18.80
N GLU A 222 -9.70 -37.34 19.46
CA GLU A 222 -9.62 -38.69 18.85
C GLU A 222 -10.35 -38.76 17.50
N LYS A 223 -11.47 -38.04 17.38
CA LYS A 223 -12.27 -37.97 16.14
C LYS A 223 -11.71 -37.01 15.09
N ASN A 224 -10.95 -35.99 15.50
CA ASN A 224 -10.39 -34.97 14.60
C ASN A 224 -8.99 -34.54 15.07
N PRO A 225 -7.94 -35.22 14.60
CA PRO A 225 -6.56 -34.89 14.96
C PRO A 225 -6.13 -33.47 14.55
N ASN A 226 -6.70 -32.94 13.47
CA ASN A 226 -6.37 -31.61 12.94
C ASN A 226 -7.31 -30.49 13.45
N GLN A 227 -8.05 -30.75 14.53
CA GLN A 227 -8.99 -29.76 15.06
C GLN A 227 -8.25 -28.54 15.61
N MET A 228 -8.67 -27.36 15.18
CA MET A 228 -8.20 -26.07 15.68
C MET A 228 -9.29 -25.41 16.52
N LYS A 229 -8.93 -24.86 17.67
CA LYS A 229 -9.83 -24.11 18.55
C LYS A 229 -9.50 -22.63 18.50
N ALA A 230 -10.52 -21.81 18.29
CA ALA A 230 -10.39 -20.36 18.38
C ALA A 230 -10.18 -19.92 19.83
N TYR A 231 -9.35 -18.89 20.04
CA TYR A 231 -9.17 -18.24 21.33
C TYR A 231 -9.08 -16.72 21.16
N LEU A 232 -9.34 -16.00 22.25
CA LEU A 232 -9.19 -14.55 22.33
C LEU A 232 -7.82 -14.23 22.93
N PRO A 233 -6.92 -13.53 22.20
CA PRO A 233 -5.65 -13.09 22.74
C PRO A 233 -5.86 -12.05 23.87
N ALA A 234 -5.04 -12.12 24.91
CA ALA A 234 -5.02 -11.08 25.95
C ALA A 234 -4.55 -9.74 25.35
N ALA A 235 -5.07 -8.62 25.88
CA ALA A 235 -4.74 -7.27 25.45
C ALA A 235 -4.61 -6.33 26.68
N PRO A 236 -3.79 -5.27 26.61
CA PRO A 236 -2.91 -4.91 25.49
C PRO A 236 -1.64 -5.77 25.43
N PRO A 237 -0.98 -5.89 24.25
CA PRO A 237 0.27 -6.65 24.10
C PRO A 237 1.50 -5.83 24.52
N ILE A 238 1.29 -4.61 24.96
CA ILE A 238 2.30 -3.61 25.32
C ILE A 238 1.87 -2.86 26.57
N GLY A 239 2.84 -2.28 27.28
CA GLY A 239 2.56 -1.38 28.41
C GLY A 239 2.04 -0.01 27.97
N GLU A 240 1.74 0.85 28.94
CA GLU A 240 1.28 2.22 28.70
C GLU A 240 2.29 3.03 27.86
N TYR A 241 3.58 2.82 28.12
CA TYR A 241 4.69 3.51 27.46
C TYR A 241 5.53 2.55 26.62
N CYS A 242 6.01 3.06 25.48
CA CYS A 242 6.87 2.32 24.56
C CYS A 242 8.21 1.99 25.21
N THR A 243 8.63 0.73 25.16
CA THR A 243 9.91 0.27 25.73
C THR A 243 11.13 0.93 25.09
N ASN A 244 11.01 1.39 23.84
CA ASN A 244 12.13 1.96 23.09
C ASN A 244 12.32 3.47 23.35
N CYS A 245 11.25 4.22 23.61
CA CYS A 245 11.32 5.68 23.65
C CYS A 245 10.47 6.33 24.75
N ASN A 246 9.83 5.53 25.59
CA ASN A 246 8.98 5.97 26.71
C ASN A 246 7.83 6.93 26.31
N GLN A 247 7.31 6.82 25.09
CA GLN A 247 6.17 7.60 24.60
C GLN A 247 4.90 6.75 24.53
N ARG A 248 3.74 7.41 24.50
CA ARG A 248 2.43 6.77 24.34
C ARG A 248 2.20 6.25 22.92
N HIS A 249 1.06 5.58 22.73
CA HIS A 249 0.67 4.95 21.48
C HIS A 249 -0.66 5.50 20.97
N HIS A 250 -0.78 5.65 19.65
CA HIS A 250 -2.08 5.70 18.97
C HIS A 250 -2.57 4.28 18.69
N LEU A 251 -3.89 4.11 18.63
CA LEU A 251 -4.54 2.85 18.26
C LEU A 251 -5.26 3.03 16.92
N GLY A 252 -5.05 2.09 16.00
CA GLY A 252 -5.74 2.05 14.71
C GLY A 252 -6.10 0.63 14.28
N GLY A 253 -6.69 0.52 13.09
CA GLY A 253 -7.22 -0.73 12.55
C GLY A 253 -8.73 -0.90 12.78
N PRO A 254 -9.24 -2.15 12.68
CA PRO A 254 -8.48 -3.35 12.39
C PRO A 254 -7.93 -3.36 10.97
N ILE A 255 -6.81 -4.03 10.77
CA ILE A 255 -6.18 -4.25 9.45
C ILE A 255 -6.03 -5.75 9.20
N TRP A 256 -5.95 -6.14 7.92
CA TRP A 256 -5.52 -7.49 7.55
C TRP A 256 -4.05 -7.72 7.93
N SER A 257 -3.79 -8.65 8.83
CA SER A 257 -2.45 -9.01 9.34
C SER A 257 -1.89 -10.32 8.76
N ALA A 258 -2.66 -11.03 7.93
CA ALA A 258 -2.20 -12.22 7.23
C ALA A 258 -1.44 -11.86 5.91
N PRO A 259 -0.87 -12.85 5.19
CA PRO A 259 -0.32 -12.68 3.84
C PRO A 259 -1.23 -11.88 2.89
N ILE A 260 -0.62 -11.02 2.07
CA ILE A 260 -1.33 -10.15 1.12
C ILE A 260 -0.99 -10.48 -0.35
N HIS A 261 -0.14 -11.49 -0.55
CA HIS A 261 0.31 -11.98 -1.84
C HIS A 261 0.35 -13.52 -1.84
N ASP A 262 0.15 -14.11 -3.02
CA ASP A 262 0.44 -15.51 -3.31
C ASP A 262 1.69 -15.54 -4.19
N GLU A 263 2.82 -16.00 -3.64
CA GLU A 263 4.11 -16.04 -4.33
C GLU A 263 4.07 -16.90 -5.60
N SER A 264 3.32 -18.01 -5.58
CA SER A 264 3.16 -18.88 -6.74
C SER A 264 2.44 -18.16 -7.87
N PHE A 265 1.41 -17.39 -7.54
CA PHE A 265 0.66 -16.59 -8.50
C PHE A 265 1.53 -15.46 -9.06
N VAL A 266 2.21 -14.72 -8.19
CA VAL A 266 3.13 -13.63 -8.59
C VAL A 266 4.22 -14.15 -9.52
N SER A 267 4.80 -15.31 -9.22
CA SER A 267 5.85 -15.91 -10.05
C SER A 267 5.32 -16.29 -11.43
N ARG A 268 4.12 -16.89 -11.52
CA ARG A 268 3.49 -17.20 -12.82
C ARG A 268 3.19 -15.95 -13.64
N VAL A 269 2.71 -14.87 -13.01
CA VAL A 269 2.46 -13.60 -13.71
C VAL A 269 3.77 -12.99 -14.19
N LEU A 270 4.82 -13.03 -13.37
CA LEU A 270 6.13 -12.52 -13.75
C LEU A 270 6.70 -13.28 -14.95
N THR A 271 6.71 -14.61 -14.92
CA THR A 271 7.14 -15.46 -16.04
C THR A 271 6.35 -15.15 -17.31
N TYR A 272 5.02 -15.06 -17.21
CA TYR A 272 4.18 -14.74 -18.36
C TYR A 272 4.50 -13.38 -18.98
N VAL A 273 4.77 -12.36 -18.16
CA VAL A 273 5.15 -11.02 -18.63
C VAL A 273 6.54 -11.03 -19.27
N GLU A 274 7.50 -11.76 -18.72
CA GLU A 274 8.84 -11.89 -19.28
C GLU A 274 8.81 -12.60 -20.65
N GLU A 275 8.03 -13.67 -20.77
CA GLU A 275 7.84 -14.42 -22.03
C GLU A 275 7.05 -13.63 -23.10
N ASN A 276 6.24 -12.66 -22.68
CA ASN A 276 5.33 -11.92 -23.56
C ASN A 276 5.48 -10.40 -23.43
N SER A 277 6.70 -9.92 -23.18
CA SER A 277 6.98 -8.50 -22.91
C SER A 277 6.47 -7.54 -23.99
N GLN A 278 6.44 -7.99 -25.25
CA GLN A 278 5.92 -7.26 -26.41
C GLN A 278 4.41 -6.93 -26.32
N LEU A 279 3.64 -7.69 -25.53
CA LEU A 279 2.21 -7.44 -25.33
C LEU A 279 1.95 -6.27 -24.39
N PHE A 280 2.93 -5.90 -23.56
CA PHE A 280 2.76 -4.93 -22.50
C PHE A 280 3.71 -3.75 -22.67
N GLY A 281 3.19 -2.59 -23.09
CA GLY A 281 3.97 -1.34 -23.15
C GLY A 281 4.62 -0.94 -21.81
N THR A 282 4.17 -1.52 -20.70
CA THR A 282 4.71 -1.32 -19.33
C THR A 282 5.38 -2.57 -18.75
N ALA A 283 5.79 -3.55 -19.57
CA ALA A 283 6.40 -4.82 -19.13
C ALA A 283 7.50 -4.62 -18.08
N LYS A 284 8.50 -3.76 -18.36
CA LYS A 284 9.61 -3.45 -17.43
C LYS A 284 9.13 -2.95 -16.06
N ARG A 285 8.05 -2.17 -16.03
CA ARG A 285 7.43 -1.68 -14.79
C ARG A 285 6.74 -2.82 -14.04
N ILE A 286 6.00 -3.67 -14.75
CA ILE A 286 5.32 -4.82 -14.16
C ILE A 286 6.36 -5.78 -13.56
N GLU A 287 7.39 -6.14 -14.33
CA GLU A 287 8.49 -6.98 -13.89
C GLU A 287 9.19 -6.44 -12.64
N GLY A 288 9.52 -5.14 -12.64
CA GLY A 288 10.21 -4.52 -11.51
C GLY A 288 9.37 -4.51 -10.23
N VAL A 289 8.07 -4.22 -10.32
CA VAL A 289 7.16 -4.25 -9.18
C VAL A 289 6.92 -5.68 -8.69
N LEU A 290 6.61 -6.61 -9.58
CA LEU A 290 6.34 -8.01 -9.20
C LEU A 290 7.59 -8.70 -8.65
N SER A 291 8.78 -8.36 -9.14
CA SER A 291 10.04 -8.86 -8.56
C SER A 291 10.21 -8.43 -7.12
N MET A 292 9.86 -7.17 -6.78
CA MET A 292 9.87 -6.73 -5.38
C MET A 292 8.82 -7.44 -4.54
N VAL A 293 7.59 -7.57 -5.05
CA VAL A 293 6.49 -8.27 -4.37
C VAL A 293 6.89 -9.71 -4.03
N ARG A 294 7.54 -10.41 -4.97
CA ARG A 294 8.06 -11.77 -4.77
C ARG A 294 9.17 -11.84 -3.71
N GLU A 295 9.98 -10.79 -3.58
CA GLU A 295 11.06 -10.70 -2.59
C GLU A 295 10.57 -10.24 -1.19
N GLU A 296 9.31 -9.82 -1.04
CA GLU A 296 8.78 -9.37 0.24
C GLU A 296 8.57 -10.51 1.24
N LEU A 297 8.85 -10.24 2.51
CA LEU A 297 8.43 -11.13 3.59
C LEU A 297 6.90 -11.12 3.71
N ASN A 298 6.28 -12.27 3.42
CA ASN A 298 4.83 -12.41 3.35
C ASN A 298 4.17 -12.54 4.74
N ASP A 299 4.93 -13.00 5.73
CA ASP A 299 4.54 -13.25 7.12
C ASP A 299 4.77 -12.06 8.06
N VAL A 300 5.41 -10.99 7.57
CA VAL A 300 5.71 -9.78 8.34
C VAL A 300 4.79 -8.65 7.88
N PRO A 301 3.86 -8.15 8.71
CA PRO A 301 3.05 -6.99 8.34
C PRO A 301 3.77 -5.67 8.55
N LEU A 302 3.54 -4.74 7.62
CA LEU A 302 4.05 -3.37 7.66
C LEU A 302 5.59 -3.33 7.58
N TYR A 303 6.18 -2.15 7.70
CA TYR A 303 7.63 -1.95 7.59
C TYR A 303 8.07 -0.68 8.32
N TYR A 304 9.35 -0.64 8.65
CA TYR A 304 10.03 0.59 9.06
C TYR A 304 10.47 1.38 7.83
N THR A 305 10.68 2.70 7.97
CA THR A 305 11.47 3.44 6.98
C THR A 305 12.73 4.00 7.62
N ILE A 306 13.87 3.75 6.98
CA ILE A 306 15.18 4.06 7.55
C ILE A 306 15.36 5.56 7.79
N ASP A 307 14.82 6.40 6.90
CA ASP A 307 14.81 7.85 7.04
C ASP A 307 14.06 8.32 8.29
N LYS A 308 12.96 7.64 8.64
CA LYS A 308 12.15 7.98 9.82
C LYS A 308 12.83 7.55 11.12
N LEU A 309 13.46 6.38 11.14
CA LEU A 309 14.22 5.89 12.29
C LEU A 309 15.41 6.82 12.59
N PHE A 310 16.25 7.10 11.60
CA PHE A 310 17.42 7.96 11.76
C PHE A 310 17.04 9.42 12.01
N GLY A 311 15.99 9.91 11.33
CA GLY A 311 15.46 11.26 11.55
C GLY A 311 14.89 11.47 12.95
N ARG A 312 14.39 10.42 13.62
CA ARG A 312 13.94 10.51 15.02
C ARG A 312 15.09 10.86 15.96
N VAL A 313 16.28 10.31 15.73
CA VAL A 313 17.46 10.48 16.58
C VAL A 313 18.48 11.47 16.01
N HIS A 314 18.14 12.20 14.96
CA HIS A 314 18.98 13.24 14.32
C HIS A 314 20.37 12.74 13.87
N LEU A 315 20.47 11.46 13.49
CA LEU A 315 21.70 10.86 13.00
C LEU A 315 21.80 10.92 11.47
N GLN A 316 23.03 10.88 10.96
CA GLN A 316 23.27 10.61 9.55
C GLN A 316 22.76 9.22 9.21
N THR A 317 21.85 9.14 8.22
CA THR A 317 21.26 7.88 7.76
C THR A 317 22.34 6.94 7.23
N MET A 318 22.40 5.73 7.77
CA MET A 318 23.33 4.71 7.27
C MET A 318 22.92 4.22 5.87
N PRO A 319 23.87 3.72 5.05
CA PRO A 319 23.55 3.05 3.79
C PRO A 319 22.61 1.86 3.99
N MET A 320 21.58 1.77 3.15
CA MET A 320 20.54 0.73 3.25
C MET A 320 21.10 -0.70 3.23
N LEU A 321 22.15 -0.97 2.45
CA LEU A 321 22.77 -2.29 2.40
C LEU A 321 23.45 -2.66 3.72
N ILE A 322 24.02 -1.69 4.44
CA ILE A 322 24.62 -1.93 5.76
C ILE A 322 23.52 -2.25 6.79
N MET A 323 22.42 -1.49 6.79
CA MET A 323 21.26 -1.78 7.65
C MET A 323 20.73 -3.20 7.44
N ARG A 324 20.56 -3.59 6.17
CA ARG A 324 20.11 -4.94 5.80
C ARG A 324 21.14 -6.00 6.19
N SER A 325 22.43 -5.73 6.00
CA SER A 325 23.51 -6.64 6.41
C SER A 325 23.47 -6.89 7.92
N ALA A 326 23.34 -5.83 8.73
CA ALA A 326 23.27 -5.95 10.18
C ALA A 326 22.08 -6.81 10.66
N ILE A 327 20.91 -6.67 10.02
CA ILE A 327 19.73 -7.51 10.33
C ILE A 327 19.99 -8.98 9.97
N ILE A 328 20.61 -9.25 8.83
CA ILE A 328 20.93 -10.62 8.37
C ILE A 328 22.00 -11.25 9.25
N ASN A 329 23.06 -10.52 9.57
CA ASN A 329 24.15 -10.98 10.44
C ASN A 329 23.65 -11.31 11.85
N ALA A 330 22.60 -10.62 12.31
CA ALA A 330 21.90 -10.92 13.56
C ALA A 330 20.92 -12.12 13.47
N GLY A 331 20.83 -12.80 12.32
CA GLY A 331 20.02 -14.01 12.13
C GLY A 331 18.56 -13.76 11.74
N TYR A 332 18.19 -12.53 11.37
CA TYR A 332 16.82 -12.17 11.01
C TYR A 332 16.63 -12.00 9.50
N LYS A 333 15.39 -12.16 9.05
CA LYS A 333 15.01 -11.97 7.65
C LYS A 333 14.75 -10.50 7.37
N VAL A 334 15.09 -10.04 6.17
CA VAL A 334 14.83 -8.65 5.76
C VAL A 334 14.50 -8.53 4.27
N SER A 335 13.39 -7.86 3.96
CA SER A 335 13.03 -7.46 2.60
C SER A 335 12.84 -5.94 2.51
N TYR A 336 12.71 -5.47 1.28
CA TYR A 336 12.04 -4.19 1.03
C TYR A 336 10.53 -4.41 1.01
N SER A 337 9.79 -3.32 0.91
CA SER A 337 8.40 -3.29 0.45
C SER A 337 8.30 -2.48 -0.84
N HIS A 338 7.52 -2.98 -1.80
CA HIS A 338 7.18 -2.29 -3.04
C HIS A 338 6.51 -0.94 -2.79
N ALA A 339 5.89 -0.76 -1.62
CA ALA A 339 5.17 0.45 -1.24
C ALA A 339 6.09 1.62 -0.83
N SER A 340 7.39 1.39 -0.56
CA SER A 340 8.34 2.46 -0.20
C SER A 340 9.80 2.10 -0.49
N LYS A 341 10.53 3.01 -1.14
CA LYS A 341 11.96 2.86 -1.48
C LYS A 341 12.87 2.70 -0.26
N MET A 342 12.52 3.36 0.84
CA MET A 342 13.32 3.40 2.07
C MET A 342 12.83 2.40 3.12
N SER A 343 12.01 1.43 2.71
CA SER A 343 11.42 0.44 3.60
C SER A 343 12.42 -0.63 4.06
N VAL A 344 12.25 -1.05 5.30
CA VAL A 344 12.90 -2.21 5.92
C VAL A 344 11.80 -3.04 6.56
N LYS A 345 11.53 -4.20 5.98
CA LYS A 345 10.53 -5.16 6.44
C LYS A 345 11.26 -6.36 7.01
N THR A 346 11.05 -6.67 8.28
CA THR A 346 11.86 -7.67 8.99
C THR A 346 11.07 -8.32 10.12
N ASN A 347 11.40 -9.58 10.43
CA ASN A 347 10.92 -10.28 11.62
C ASN A 347 11.80 -9.99 12.86
N ALA A 348 12.78 -9.09 12.76
CA ALA A 348 13.58 -8.64 13.88
C ALA A 348 12.73 -7.89 14.92
N PRO A 349 13.00 -8.08 16.22
CA PRO A 349 12.33 -7.30 17.26
C PRO A 349 12.71 -5.82 17.15
N PRO A 350 11.82 -4.88 17.55
CA PRO A 350 12.09 -3.45 17.52
C PRO A 350 13.38 -3.04 18.25
N GLN A 351 13.74 -3.77 19.30
CA GLN A 351 14.96 -3.55 20.08
C GLN A 351 16.22 -3.66 19.21
N LEU A 352 16.28 -4.64 18.30
CA LEU A 352 17.44 -4.83 17.42
C LEU A 352 17.62 -3.63 16.49
N MET A 353 16.53 -3.07 15.97
CA MET A 353 16.57 -1.90 15.10
C MET A 353 17.25 -0.71 15.81
N TRP A 354 16.95 -0.50 17.10
CA TRP A 354 17.58 0.54 17.90
C TRP A 354 19.01 0.19 18.35
N ASP A 355 19.32 -1.09 18.58
CA ASP A 355 20.69 -1.54 18.87
C ASP A 355 21.62 -1.28 17.65
N ILE A 356 21.13 -1.52 16.43
CA ILE A 356 21.88 -1.22 15.19
C ILE A 356 22.16 0.28 15.07
N ILE A 357 21.14 1.11 15.31
CA ILE A 357 21.28 2.58 15.24
C ILE A 357 22.24 3.09 16.31
N ARG A 358 22.18 2.57 17.54
CA ARG A 358 23.14 2.93 18.60
C ARG A 358 24.55 2.45 18.31
N THR A 359 24.72 1.32 17.65
CA THR A 359 26.03 0.86 17.18
C THR A 359 26.60 1.79 16.12
N TRP A 360 25.75 2.27 15.20
CA TRP A 360 26.14 3.27 14.20
C TRP A 360 26.51 4.63 14.81
N GLU A 361 25.81 5.04 15.87
CA GLU A 361 26.06 6.30 16.57
C GLU A 361 27.49 6.39 17.15
N LYS A 362 28.06 5.27 17.63
CA LYS A 362 29.43 5.23 18.15
C LYS A 362 30.50 5.72 17.17
N THR A 363 30.28 5.50 15.87
CA THR A 363 31.21 5.94 14.81
C THR A 363 30.73 7.20 14.09
N HIS A 364 29.45 7.54 14.22
CA HIS A 364 28.81 8.71 13.61
C HIS A 364 28.01 9.48 14.68
N PRO A 365 28.71 10.13 15.63
CA PRO A 365 28.08 10.66 16.83
C PRO A 365 27.06 11.77 16.53
N ILE A 366 26.00 11.82 17.33
CA ILE A 366 25.01 12.90 17.27
C ILE A 366 25.62 14.23 17.70
N LYS A 367 25.17 15.34 17.11
CA LYS A 367 25.49 16.68 17.62
C LYS A 367 24.94 16.87 19.04
N GLN A 368 25.80 17.21 20.00
CA GLN A 368 25.43 17.36 21.41
C GLN A 368 24.27 18.33 21.66
N SER A 369 24.18 19.41 20.88
CA SER A 369 23.07 20.37 20.96
C SER A 369 21.70 19.72 20.68
N LYS A 370 21.63 18.75 19.77
CA LYS A 370 20.40 18.00 19.47
C LYS A 370 20.03 17.05 20.61
N LEU A 371 21.01 16.38 21.20
CA LEU A 371 20.82 15.47 22.32
C LEU A 371 20.24 16.18 23.55
N VAL A 372 20.68 17.41 23.83
CA VAL A 372 20.15 18.23 24.94
C VAL A 372 18.72 18.68 24.67
N SER A 373 18.41 19.06 23.42
CA SER A 373 17.10 19.62 23.06
C SER A 373 15.97 18.60 22.94
N ASP A 374 16.28 17.31 22.80
CA ASP A 374 15.29 16.26 22.49
C ASP A 374 15.37 15.11 23.51
N PRO A 375 14.54 15.13 24.57
CA PRO A 375 14.53 14.10 25.62
C PRO A 375 14.24 12.70 25.10
N VAL A 376 13.44 12.57 24.02
CA VAL A 376 13.09 11.27 23.43
C VAL A 376 14.31 10.67 22.73
N THR A 377 15.02 11.49 21.95
CA THR A 377 16.29 11.07 21.33
C THR A 377 17.30 10.69 22.38
N LYS A 378 17.46 11.52 23.43
CA LYS A 378 18.36 11.21 24.55
C LYS A 378 18.04 9.87 25.18
N HIS A 379 16.77 9.61 25.47
CA HIS A 379 16.34 8.35 26.06
C HIS A 379 16.61 7.14 25.15
N ILE A 380 16.32 7.24 23.84
CA ILE A 380 16.58 6.15 22.89
C ILE A 380 18.07 5.82 22.84
N LEU A 381 18.93 6.85 22.68
CA LEU A 381 20.36 6.65 22.50
C LEU A 381 21.08 6.26 23.79
N SER A 382 20.55 6.62 24.96
CA SER A 382 21.16 6.26 26.26
C SER A 382 20.93 4.82 26.70
N GLN A 383 20.09 4.05 26.00
CA GLN A 383 19.85 2.65 26.36
C GLN A 383 21.06 1.77 26.01
N ASP A 384 21.27 0.70 26.77
CA ASP A 384 22.34 -0.28 26.53
C ASP A 384 22.06 -1.18 25.33
N ILE A 385 23.09 -1.42 24.51
CA ILE A 385 22.99 -2.31 23.35
C ILE A 385 22.88 -3.76 23.85
N LYS A 386 21.75 -4.41 23.58
CA LYS A 386 21.45 -5.76 24.10
C LYS A 386 21.83 -6.88 23.15
N ASN A 387 21.82 -6.62 21.85
CA ASN A 387 22.19 -7.57 20.82
C ASN A 387 23.63 -7.35 20.35
N ASN A 388 24.33 -8.43 19.97
CA ASN A 388 25.59 -8.30 19.25
C ASN A 388 25.30 -7.82 17.81
N VAL A 389 25.82 -6.65 17.43
CA VAL A 389 25.55 -6.02 16.14
C VAL A 389 26.81 -6.04 15.29
N ASP A 390 26.78 -6.80 14.20
CA ASP A 390 27.82 -6.79 13.17
C ASP A 390 27.36 -5.98 11.94
N LEU A 391 28.08 -4.89 11.65
CA LEU A 391 27.81 -3.98 10.53
C LEU A 391 28.58 -4.36 9.25
N SER A 392 29.29 -5.48 9.23
CA SER A 392 29.98 -5.99 8.03
C SER A 392 28.99 -6.22 6.88
N VAL A 393 29.44 -6.00 5.64
CA VAL A 393 28.57 -6.16 4.47
C VAL A 393 28.28 -7.63 4.24
N ASN A 394 27.00 -7.97 4.13
CA ASN A 394 26.52 -9.30 3.81
C ASN A 394 26.07 -9.35 2.34
N GLU A 395 26.49 -10.38 1.60
CA GLU A 395 26.15 -10.53 0.18
C GLU A 395 24.63 -10.66 -0.07
N LEU A 396 23.90 -11.28 0.87
CA LEU A 396 22.45 -11.45 0.81
C LEU A 396 21.69 -10.14 1.06
N ALA A 397 22.37 -9.08 1.51
CA ALA A 397 21.74 -7.79 1.73
C ALA A 397 21.29 -7.13 0.42
N ASN A 398 21.90 -7.45 -0.73
CA ASN A 398 21.53 -6.88 -2.03
C ASN A 398 20.58 -7.83 -2.79
N PRO A 399 19.25 -7.54 -2.84
CA PRO A 399 18.29 -8.44 -3.47
C PRO A 399 18.51 -8.53 -4.98
N LEU A 400 18.09 -9.66 -5.58
CA LEU A 400 18.28 -9.97 -7.00
C LEU A 400 17.68 -8.88 -7.90
N SER A 401 16.44 -8.44 -7.63
CA SER A 401 15.79 -7.37 -8.40
C SER A 401 16.61 -6.07 -8.47
N ARG A 402 17.40 -5.78 -7.42
CA ARG A 402 18.30 -4.62 -7.39
C ARG A 402 19.60 -4.89 -8.13
N ARG A 403 20.17 -6.08 -7.96
CA ARG A 403 21.39 -6.53 -8.66
C ARG A 403 21.19 -6.52 -10.17
N ASP A 404 20.03 -6.99 -10.61
CA ASP A 404 19.65 -7.11 -12.01
C ASP A 404 19.17 -5.77 -12.62
N GLY A 405 19.19 -4.67 -11.85
CA GLY A 405 18.81 -3.35 -12.34
C GLY A 405 17.33 -3.21 -12.74
N ARG A 406 16.43 -4.04 -12.17
CA ARG A 406 15.00 -3.99 -12.50
C ARG A 406 14.39 -2.64 -12.08
N LEU A 407 13.33 -2.20 -12.78
CA LEU A 407 12.64 -0.94 -12.51
C LEU A 407 11.74 -1.05 -11.27
N ARG A 408 12.37 -1.07 -10.09
CA ARG A 408 11.73 -1.28 -8.79
C ARG A 408 10.78 -0.14 -8.42
N PHE A 409 11.22 1.11 -8.53
CA PHE A 409 10.42 2.28 -8.17
C PHE A 409 10.26 3.19 -9.39
N GLN A 410 9.03 3.61 -9.65
CA GLN A 410 8.73 4.48 -10.78
C GLN A 410 9.27 5.89 -10.53
N ILE A 411 9.78 6.51 -11.58
CA ILE A 411 10.12 7.93 -11.58
C ILE A 411 8.90 8.68 -12.09
N ASN A 412 8.54 9.78 -11.44
CA ASN A 412 7.45 10.61 -11.90
C ASN A 412 7.76 11.12 -13.33
N PRO A 413 6.95 10.79 -14.35
CA PRO A 413 7.22 11.12 -15.74
C PRO A 413 7.25 12.63 -16.02
N ALA A 414 6.56 13.43 -15.20
CA ALA A 414 6.51 14.88 -15.35
C ALA A 414 6.54 15.61 -14.00
N PRO A 415 7.02 16.88 -13.97
CA PRO A 415 6.66 17.81 -12.91
C PRO A 415 5.14 17.86 -12.77
N PHE A 416 4.62 17.90 -11.53
CA PHE A 416 3.17 17.96 -11.24
C PHE A 416 2.38 16.70 -11.60
N TRP A 417 3.05 15.58 -11.80
CA TRP A 417 2.40 14.28 -11.98
C TRP A 417 1.61 13.86 -10.73
N GLY A 418 0.34 13.52 -10.90
CA GLY A 418 -0.62 13.37 -9.81
C GLY A 418 -2.03 13.02 -10.31
N PRO A 419 -2.93 12.57 -9.43
CA PRO A 419 -4.33 12.35 -9.80
C PRO A 419 -4.95 13.68 -10.25
N GLY A 420 -5.53 13.68 -11.45
CA GLY A 420 -6.32 14.80 -11.94
C GLY A 420 -7.60 15.00 -11.13
N SER A 421 -8.25 16.15 -11.28
CA SER A 421 -9.61 16.33 -10.75
C SER A 421 -10.59 15.44 -11.51
N ARG A 422 -11.57 14.86 -10.79
CA ARG A 422 -12.71 14.15 -11.40
C ARG A 422 -13.32 15.02 -12.50
N ALA A 423 -13.61 14.43 -13.66
CA ALA A 423 -14.32 15.10 -14.74
C ALA A 423 -15.68 15.61 -14.21
N ALA A 424 -15.89 16.92 -14.27
CA ALA A 424 -17.17 17.53 -13.94
C ALA A 424 -17.97 17.69 -15.23
N VAL A 425 -19.21 17.20 -15.25
CA VAL A 425 -20.07 17.19 -16.46
C VAL A 425 -20.61 18.58 -16.81
N ASN A 426 -20.36 19.64 -16.01
CA ASN A 426 -20.64 21.02 -16.41
C ASN A 426 -19.88 22.05 -15.57
N ILE A 427 -19.61 23.21 -16.21
CA ILE A 427 -19.22 24.56 -15.70
C ILE A 427 -17.86 25.06 -16.23
N GLY A 428 -17.92 25.85 -17.30
CA GLY A 428 -17.13 27.07 -17.60
C GLY A 428 -15.63 26.92 -17.82
N ASP A 429 -15.13 27.45 -18.94
CA ASP A 429 -13.74 27.37 -19.43
C ASP A 429 -12.65 27.92 -18.47
N ASP A 430 -13.01 28.51 -17.32
CA ASP A 430 -12.10 29.31 -16.49
C ASP A 430 -11.90 28.81 -15.04
N LYS A 431 -11.91 27.49 -14.80
CA LYS A 431 -11.53 26.94 -13.47
C LYS A 431 -10.23 26.15 -13.51
N MET A 432 -9.14 26.85 -13.17
CA MET A 432 -7.85 26.27 -12.78
C MET A 432 -8.04 25.11 -11.78
N SER A 433 -7.46 23.94 -12.08
CA SER A 433 -7.66 22.71 -11.32
C SER A 433 -7.19 22.86 -9.85
N LYS A 434 -7.85 22.12 -8.94
CA LYS A 434 -7.50 22.13 -7.50
C LYS A 434 -6.05 21.67 -7.24
N SER A 435 -5.47 20.84 -8.13
CA SER A 435 -4.08 20.40 -7.99
C SER A 435 -3.11 21.57 -8.20
N VAL A 436 -3.37 22.44 -9.18
CA VAL A 436 -2.58 23.66 -9.42
C VAL A 436 -2.75 24.67 -8.27
N LYS A 437 -3.98 24.86 -7.75
CA LYS A 437 -4.26 25.81 -6.67
C LYS A 437 -3.63 25.44 -5.31
N ASN A 438 -3.45 24.15 -5.02
CA ASN A 438 -2.93 23.69 -3.73
C ASN A 438 -1.41 23.49 -3.70
N GLN A 439 -0.71 23.71 -4.82
CA GLN A 439 0.74 23.67 -4.85
C GLN A 439 1.36 24.78 -4.00
N ASN A 440 2.53 24.49 -3.41
CA ASN A 440 3.35 25.40 -2.61
C ASN A 440 2.69 26.02 -1.36
N LYS A 441 1.52 25.55 -0.88
CA LYS A 441 0.98 26.03 0.41
C LYS A 441 1.96 25.84 1.57
N ASN A 442 2.72 24.73 1.58
CA ASN A 442 3.74 24.47 2.59
C ASN A 442 5.09 25.14 2.26
N ARG A 443 5.45 25.28 0.98
CA ARG A 443 6.66 25.99 0.54
C ARG A 443 6.56 27.52 0.77
N LYS A 444 5.35 28.09 0.64
CA LYS A 444 5.04 29.49 1.04
C LYS A 444 5.11 29.67 2.56
N LYS A 445 4.71 28.66 3.36
CA LYS A 445 4.90 28.66 4.82
C LYS A 445 6.38 28.62 5.20
N GLU A 446 7.19 27.76 4.57
CA GLU A 446 8.65 27.70 4.79
C GLU A 446 9.36 28.99 4.36
N ASN A 447 8.97 29.60 3.22
CA ASN A 447 9.54 30.87 2.78
C ASN A 447 9.14 32.05 3.70
N ASN A 448 7.96 32.04 4.30
CA ASN A 448 7.54 33.05 5.29
C ASN A 448 8.22 32.86 6.65
N VAL A 449 8.61 31.63 7.02
CA VAL A 449 9.44 31.38 8.21
C VAL A 449 10.89 31.78 7.95
N LYS A 450 11.44 31.51 6.76
CA LYS A 450 12.78 31.98 6.36
C LYS A 450 12.87 33.50 6.26
N ARG A 451 11.85 34.19 5.72
CA ARG A 451 11.80 35.66 5.69
C ARG A 451 11.73 36.32 7.07
N LYS A 452 11.21 35.64 8.10
CA LYS A 452 11.21 36.16 9.47
C LYS A 452 12.53 35.92 10.23
N HIS A 453 13.40 35.07 9.71
CA HIS A 453 14.70 34.75 10.32
C HIS A 453 15.90 35.38 9.59
N SER A 454 15.67 36.15 8.51
CA SER A 454 16.74 36.78 7.72
C SER A 454 16.95 38.28 7.97
N ASP A 455 16.11 38.93 8.78
CA ASP A 455 16.30 40.34 9.13
C ASP A 455 17.14 40.44 10.42
N THR A 456 18.42 40.03 10.36
CA THR A 456 19.51 40.44 11.28
C THR A 456 20.80 39.68 10.94
N SER A 457 21.43 40.05 9.83
CA SER A 457 22.90 39.96 9.59
C SER A 457 23.14 40.09 8.10
N ASP A 458 23.69 41.23 7.67
CA ASP A 458 24.48 41.44 6.43
C ASP A 458 24.41 42.89 5.90
N ASP A 459 24.16 43.88 6.77
CA ASP A 459 24.26 45.32 6.41
C ASP A 459 25.49 46.03 7.01
N ASP A 460 26.46 45.27 7.53
CA ASP A 460 27.67 45.83 8.18
C ASP A 460 28.99 45.58 7.42
N SER A 461 28.93 45.06 6.20
CA SER A 461 30.13 44.75 5.40
C SER A 461 30.21 45.47 4.04
N ARG A 462 29.49 46.58 3.86
CA ARG A 462 29.56 47.40 2.63
C ARG A 462 29.75 48.91 2.84
N LYS A 463 30.28 49.34 3.99
CA LYS A 463 30.62 50.76 4.25
C LYS A 463 32.09 51.05 4.55
N LYS A 464 33.02 50.16 4.20
CA LYS A 464 34.47 50.35 4.45
C LYS A 464 35.39 50.27 3.23
N VAL A 465 34.89 50.50 2.01
CA VAL A 465 35.75 50.52 0.80
C VAL A 465 35.67 51.84 0.00
N ASP A 466 34.80 52.80 0.36
CA ASP A 466 34.67 54.08 -0.36
C ASP A 466 35.24 55.31 0.39
N MET A 467 36.15 55.12 1.36
CA MET A 467 36.76 56.22 2.14
C MET A 467 38.30 56.32 2.05
N GLU A 468 38.93 55.79 1.00
CA GLU A 468 40.39 55.92 0.81
C GLU A 468 40.84 56.51 -0.56
N LEU A 469 39.94 57.14 -1.33
CA LEU A 469 40.29 57.74 -2.63
C LEU A 469 39.94 59.23 -2.78
N LYS A 470 39.95 60.01 -1.68
CA LYS A 470 39.94 61.49 -1.74
C LYS A 470 40.76 62.12 -0.62
N HIS A 471 42.09 62.04 -0.72
CA HIS A 471 43.04 63.02 -0.16
C HIS A 471 44.36 62.89 -0.95
N ASN A 472 44.44 63.62 -2.07
CA ASN A 472 45.65 64.06 -2.73
C ASN A 472 45.25 65.12 -3.76
N GLU A 473 45.00 66.32 -3.24
CA GLU A 473 45.42 67.64 -3.75
C GLU A 473 45.05 68.71 -2.73
#